data_AF-A0A528V7P9-F1
#
_entry.id   AF-A0A528V7P9-F1
#
_cell.length_a   1.000
_cell.length_b   1.000
_cell.length_c   1.000
_cell.angle_alpha   90.00
_cell.angle_beta   90.00
_cell.angle_gamma   90.00
#
_symmetry.space_group_name_H-M   'P 1'
#
loop_
_entity.id
_entity.type
_entity.pdbx_description
1 polymer ?
#
loop_
_entity_poly.entity_id
_entity_poly.type
_entity_poly.pdbx_seq_one_letter_code
_entity_poly.pdbx_strand_id
1 'polypeptide(L)'
;VNSVHRQAIDRLGPKLQIEAVASDGTVEAVSVRDARAFAVGVQWHPEYWVKSDSVSTRIFRAFGDAVRLHAAAKSGAWAAAE
;
A
#
# COMPACT_ATOMS: atom_id res chain seq x y z
N VAL A 1 7.45 -9.17 -9.76
CA VAL A 1 7.90 -8.81 -8.40
C VAL A 1 8.67 -9.98 -7.81
N ASN A 2 9.39 -9.83 -6.70
CA ASN A 2 10.01 -10.99 -6.04
C ASN A 2 8.92 -11.80 -5.30
N SER A 3 9.20 -13.07 -4.99
CA SER A 3 8.29 -13.92 -4.21
C SER A 3 9.08 -14.67 -3.16
N VAL A 4 8.83 -14.35 -1.89
CA VAL A 4 9.47 -14.97 -0.72
C VAL A 4 8.40 -15.23 0.34
N HIS A 5 7.36 -15.98 -0.03
CA HIS A 5 6.26 -16.35 0.85
C HIS A 5 5.85 -17.80 0.60
N ARG A 6 5.33 -18.47 1.64
CA ARG A 6 4.76 -19.83 1.54
C ARG A 6 3.24 -19.84 1.69
N GLN A 7 2.66 -18.67 1.92
CA GLN A 7 1.24 -18.46 2.15
C GLN A 7 0.77 -17.34 1.24
N ALA A 8 -0.53 -17.33 0.95
CA ALA A 8 -1.19 -16.32 0.14
C ALA A 8 -2.59 -16.06 0.70
N ILE A 9 -3.22 -14.98 0.25
CA ILE A 9 -4.60 -14.66 0.60
C ILE A 9 -5.52 -15.67 -0.07
N ASP A 10 -6.20 -16.48 0.74
CA ASP A 10 -7.25 -17.42 0.29
C ASP A 10 -8.61 -16.72 0.14
N ARG A 11 -9.03 -15.99 1.18
CA ARG A 11 -10.29 -15.24 1.18
C ARG A 11 -10.07 -13.77 1.53
N LEU A 12 -10.57 -12.91 0.65
CA LEU A 12 -10.48 -11.47 0.81
C LEU A 12 -11.47 -10.94 1.87
N GLY A 13 -11.02 -9.98 2.69
CA GLY A 13 -11.89 -9.28 3.63
C GLY A 13 -12.90 -8.37 2.90
N PRO A 14 -14.08 -8.10 3.48
CA PRO A 14 -15.19 -7.42 2.79
C PRO A 14 -14.89 -5.98 2.35
N LYS A 15 -13.92 -5.32 2.98
CA LYS A 15 -13.49 -3.96 2.62
C LYS A 15 -12.20 -3.93 1.80
N LEU A 16 -11.61 -5.08 1.49
CA LEU A 16 -10.42 -5.11 0.66
C LEU A 16 -10.82 -5.21 -0.82
N GLN A 17 -10.04 -4.58 -1.67
CA GLN A 17 -10.09 -4.73 -3.12
C GLN A 17 -8.76 -5.29 -3.62
N ILE A 18 -8.81 -6.11 -4.67
CA ILE A 18 -7.63 -6.68 -5.32
C ILE A 18 -7.05 -5.63 -6.25
N GLU A 19 -5.74 -5.38 -6.13
CA GLU A 19 -4.99 -4.42 -6.97
C GLU A 19 -4.04 -5.14 -7.94
N ALA A 20 -3.56 -6.34 -7.58
CA ALA A 20 -2.69 -7.13 -8.43
C ALA A 20 -2.89 -8.63 -8.19
N VAL A 21 -2.80 -9.40 -9.27
CA VAL A 21 -2.87 -10.87 -9.28
C VAL A 21 -1.73 -11.41 -10.15
N ALA A 22 -1.01 -12.41 -9.67
CA ALA A 22 0.01 -13.12 -10.44
C ALA A 22 -0.62 -14.05 -11.49
N SER A 23 0.17 -14.54 -12.44
CA SER A 23 -0.34 -15.43 -13.51
C SER A 23 -0.87 -16.78 -13.02
N ASP A 24 -0.51 -17.20 -11.80
CA ASP A 24 -1.02 -18.41 -11.14
C ASP A 24 -2.31 -18.16 -10.32
N GLY A 25 -2.82 -16.92 -10.32
CA GLY A 25 -4.02 -16.53 -9.57
C GLY A 25 -3.74 -16.02 -8.16
N THR A 26 -2.49 -16.02 -7.69
CA THR A 26 -2.13 -15.49 -6.37
C THR A 26 -2.42 -14.00 -6.27
N VAL A 27 -3.15 -13.58 -5.24
CA VAL A 27 -3.37 -12.15 -4.95
C VAL A 27 -2.07 -11.54 -4.42
N GLU A 28 -1.52 -10.60 -5.17
CA GLU A 28 -0.22 -9.97 -4.91
C GLU A 28 -0.35 -8.58 -4.28
N ALA A 29 -1.47 -7.89 -4.48
CA ALA A 29 -1.72 -6.61 -3.83
C ALA A 29 -3.20 -6.40 -3.53
N VAL A 30 -3.45 -5.71 -2.42
CA VAL A 30 -4.79 -5.30 -1.97
C VAL A 30 -4.77 -3.87 -1.47
N SER A 31 -5.92 -3.21 -1.48
CA SER A 31 -6.12 -1.95 -0.77
C SER A 31 -7.46 -1.94 -0.03
N VAL A 32 -7.64 -0.98 0.89
CA VAL A 32 -8.89 -0.82 1.64
C VAL A 32 -9.82 0.13 0.88
N ARG A 33 -11.00 -0.38 0.48
CA ARG A 33 -12.09 0.41 -0.08
C ARG A 33 -12.52 1.52 0.88
N ASP A 34 -12.74 2.71 0.33
CA ASP A 34 -13.18 3.90 1.07
C ASP A 34 -12.23 4.29 2.22
N ALA A 35 -10.95 3.92 2.11
CA ALA A 35 -9.93 4.37 3.06
C ALA A 35 -9.87 5.90 3.08
N ARG A 36 -9.81 6.48 4.29
CA ARG A 36 -9.69 7.93 4.48
C ARG A 36 -8.38 8.51 3.94
N ALA A 37 -7.39 7.66 3.71
CA ALA A 37 -6.07 8.02 3.24
C ALA A 37 -5.47 6.82 2.49
N PHE A 38 -4.18 6.53 2.70
CA PHE A 38 -3.48 5.45 2.02
C PHE A 38 -3.47 4.17 2.86
N ALA A 39 -4.05 3.10 2.31
CA ALA A 39 -4.04 1.76 2.93
C ALA A 39 -3.92 0.70 1.83
N VAL A 40 -2.66 0.32 1.54
CA VAL A 40 -2.28 -0.67 0.52
C VAL A 40 -1.39 -1.72 1.16
N GLY A 41 -1.60 -2.99 0.82
CA GLY A 41 -0.74 -4.12 1.17
C GLY A 41 -0.26 -4.82 -0.09
N VAL A 42 1.01 -5.23 -0.10
CA VAL A 42 1.62 -6.02 -1.17
C VAL A 42 2.22 -7.29 -0.59
N GLN A 43 2.17 -8.38 -1.35
CA GLN A 43 2.65 -9.70 -0.91
C GLN A 43 4.15 -9.89 -1.17
N TRP A 44 4.69 -9.22 -2.20
CA TRP A 44 6.12 -9.17 -2.46
C TRP A 44 6.86 -8.20 -1.52
N HIS A 45 8.19 -8.21 -1.62
CA HIS A 45 9.10 -7.34 -0.85
C HIS A 45 9.60 -6.17 -1.70
N PRO A 46 8.89 -5.02 -1.76
CA PRO A 46 9.33 -3.84 -2.53
C PRO A 46 10.62 -3.23 -1.96
N GLU A 47 10.95 -3.48 -0.70
CA GLU A 47 12.13 -2.93 -0.04
C GLU A 47 13.44 -3.51 -0.59
N TYR A 48 13.45 -4.74 -1.11
CA TYR A 48 14.67 -5.40 -1.60
C TYR A 48 15.31 -4.69 -2.80
N TRP A 49 14.49 -4.04 -3.64
CA TRP A 49 14.94 -3.45 -4.90
C TRP A 49 14.56 -1.97 -5.00
N VAL A 50 14.19 -1.31 -3.91
CA VAL A 50 13.66 0.06 -3.93
C VAL A 50 14.56 1.10 -4.62
N LYS A 51 15.88 0.87 -4.67
CA LYS A 51 16.86 1.76 -5.32
C LYS A 51 17.03 1.52 -6.82
N SER A 52 16.63 0.36 -7.32
CA SER A 52 16.89 -0.09 -8.71
C SER A 52 15.60 -0.46 -9.46
N ASP A 53 14.52 -0.77 -8.76
CA ASP A 53 13.22 -1.09 -9.33
C ASP A 53 12.24 0.08 -9.17
N SER A 54 11.83 0.63 -10.33
CA SER A 54 10.93 1.78 -10.39
C SER A 54 9.54 1.50 -9.79
N VAL A 55 9.07 0.25 -9.82
CA VAL A 55 7.76 -0.13 -9.23
C VAL A 55 7.84 -0.02 -7.71
N SER A 56 8.87 -0.60 -7.13
CA SER A 56 9.17 -0.51 -5.70
C SER A 56 9.32 0.94 -5.24
N THR A 57 10.09 1.78 -5.95
CA THR A 57 10.25 3.21 -5.61
C THR A 57 8.91 3.95 -5.59
N ARG A 58 8.02 3.67 -6.57
CA ARG A 58 6.72 4.36 -6.67
C ARG A 58 5.81 4.06 -5.48
N ILE A 59 5.82 2.84 -4.95
CA ILE A 59 5.01 2.46 -3.79
C ILE A 59 5.46 3.24 -2.56
N PHE A 60 6.77 3.27 -2.28
CA PHE A 60 7.31 4.02 -1.15
C PHE A 60 7.10 5.54 -1.31
N ARG A 61 7.20 6.06 -2.53
CA ARG A 61 6.91 7.47 -2.80
C ARG A 61 5.45 7.80 -2.51
N ALA A 62 4.52 7.00 -3.02
CA ALA A 62 3.09 7.19 -2.78
C ALA A 62 2.73 7.12 -1.29
N PHE A 63 3.30 6.15 -0.56
CA PHE A 63 3.13 6.06 0.88
C PHE A 63 3.71 7.28 1.60
N GLY A 64 4.93 7.72 1.25
CA GLY A 64 5.55 8.90 1.84
C GLY A 64 4.77 10.19 1.60
N ASP A 65 4.23 10.36 0.40
CA ASP A 65 3.38 11.51 0.06
C ASP A 65 2.07 11.48 0.87
N ALA A 66 1.43 10.31 1.01
CA ALA A 66 0.25 10.15 1.84
C ALA A 66 0.50 10.46 3.32
N VAL A 67 1.64 10.04 3.87
CA VAL A 67 2.02 10.36 5.26
C VAL A 67 2.20 11.86 5.45
N ARG A 68 2.86 12.56 4.51
CA ARG A 68 3.02 14.02 4.56
C ARG A 68 1.69 14.74 4.48
N LEU A 69 0.79 14.31 3.60
CA LEU A 69 -0.57 14.86 3.49
C LEU A 69 -1.36 14.65 4.79
N HIS A 70 -1.28 13.46 5.39
CA HIS A 70 -1.93 13.18 6.66
C HIS A 70 -1.40 14.08 7.79
N ALA A 71 -0.09 14.26 7.87
CA ALA A 71 0.53 15.15 8.86
C ALA A 71 0.08 16.60 8.68
N ALA A 72 0.08 17.12 7.45
CA ALA A 72 -0.37 18.48 7.14
C ALA A 72 -1.85 18.70 7.52
N ALA A 73 -2.74 17.74 7.19
CA ALA A 73 -4.15 17.80 7.55
C ALA A 73 -4.35 17.82 9.08
N LYS A 74 -3.57 17.02 9.82
CA LYS A 74 -3.62 16.98 11.28
C LYS A 74 -3.16 18.31 11.91
N SER A 75 -2.07 18.89 11.40
CA SER A 75 -1.57 20.19 11.87
C SER A 75 -2.55 21.34 11.58
N GLY A 76 -3.16 21.36 10.39
CA GLY A 76 -4.18 22.37 10.06
C GLY A 76 -5.45 22.23 10.91
N ALA A 77 -5.88 21.01 11.19
CA ALA A 77 -7.01 20.75 12.10
C ALA A 77 -6.70 21.18 13.55
N TRP A 78 -5.44 21.07 13.98
CA TRP A 78 -5.02 21.50 15.30
C TRP A 78 -4.98 23.03 15.43
N ALA A 79 -4.40 23.72 14.44
CA ALA A 79 -4.36 25.19 14.40
C ALA A 79 -5.74 25.86 14.24
N ALA A 80 -6.73 25.17 13.65
CA ALA A 80 -8.10 25.65 13.55
C ALA A 80 -8.95 25.36 14.80
N ALA A 81 -8.44 24.54 15.71
CA ALA A 81 -9.09 24.19 16.98
C ALA A 81 -8.57 25.03 18.18
N GLU A 82 -7.46 25.74 17.99
CA GLU A 82 -6.99 26.85 18.85
C GLU A 82 -7.65 28.17 18.44
#